data_AF-A0A3E0TYG4-F1
#
_entry.id   AF-A0A3E0TYG4-F1
#
_cell.length_a   1.000
_cell.length_b   1.000
_cell.length_c   1.000
_cell.angle_alpha   90.00
_cell.angle_beta   90.00
_cell.angle_gamma   90.00
#
_symmetry.space_group_name_H-M   'P 1'
#
loop_
_entity.id
_entity.type
_entity.pdbx_description
1 polymer ?
#
loop_
_entity_poly.entity_id
_entity_poly.type
_entity_poly.pdbx_seq_one_letter_code
_entity_poly.pdbx_strand_id
1 'polypeptide(L)'
;MTGIQGNLMKYRFNDIEVDATHFVIKVRGQQQPIEPKVFDLLLYLLRNRDRLISRDELFKKVWHGRIVSDTSLSNHIKNIRKLVNDDAERQSVIKTVRSRGYQFICPVNEIKVEKQESKPSAQMSFLYTLLFSLSNKKRLLTFLVLLGLVFLINWGANFYTDRDSRPYILVVPFSVSGDIPNHLSPFADQITREIIQSLRKISGLKVVPPPSSFAFKANKTRDFISQRLPNIDYVLDGIVAVDKSGTIQINTELEHLNRGNVIWDGSYQLTLDKLNSFQLQEAVATAVSSSLKVLMNESEKAQLAELPTTSTDAYKLYVEGQYLFSKMTHKAMIKSIEYFSQAIALDAAFEAAYLAKSNAYRAIMTLYEKPKDVLPHVVTSTVELLKISPDSAIARSSLGLAYVHTWLWADAWKVLTEAKLRRQDIMLTELGFALYFSALGEVKLTKQSLAKADALDPLNEELAEWGAWSLMMLGELEEAINWGEEKMKLHPNKPSPKLSQAVALYINGNYQQSIILAQKGVKLSNRSPLSLVFLAQSFAAMGDEQRALSLLTEANQSKAYVCPYESAIVYIQLEQLDKTFELLQEAVEYRSNCLVFIRNDPRLASVRSDSRYLTLLDKVGLSDIVIKNYPRG
;
A
#
# COMPACT_ATOMS: atom_id res chain seq x y z
N MET A 1 -17.36 34.20 15.82
CA MET A 1 -18.43 33.97 16.80
C MET A 1 -19.70 34.65 16.33
N THR A 2 -20.66 33.87 15.83
CA THR A 2 -22.08 34.20 15.74
C THR A 2 -22.80 32.90 16.07
N GLY A 3 -23.29 32.82 17.30
CA GLY A 3 -23.88 31.60 17.87
C GLY A 3 -25.18 31.25 17.18
N ILE A 4 -25.28 30.03 16.66
CA ILE A 4 -26.56 29.40 16.39
C ILE A 4 -27.12 29.03 17.77
N GLN A 5 -28.04 29.82 18.28
CA GLN A 5 -28.93 29.41 19.36
C GLN A 5 -29.63 28.12 18.91
N GLY A 6 -29.19 26.99 19.47
CA GLY A 6 -29.74 25.68 19.16
C GLY A 6 -31.17 25.58 19.71
N ASN A 7 -32.15 25.69 18.82
CA ASN A 7 -33.49 25.21 19.12
C ASN A 7 -33.41 23.71 19.42
N LEU A 8 -33.76 23.32 20.66
CA LEU A 8 -33.86 21.95 21.17
C LEU A 8 -34.97 21.18 20.42
N MET A 9 -34.66 20.67 19.23
CA MET A 9 -35.63 20.05 18.33
C MET A 9 -35.32 18.57 18.06
N LYS A 10 -36.33 17.73 18.25
CA LYS A 10 -36.38 16.35 17.73
C LYS A 10 -37.37 16.28 16.58
N TYR A 11 -36.99 15.62 15.50
CA TYR A 11 -37.88 15.32 14.37
C TYR A 11 -38.27 13.85 14.44
N ARG A 12 -39.56 13.54 14.33
CA ARG A 12 -40.06 12.15 14.24
C ARG A 12 -40.85 11.96 12.96
N PHE A 13 -40.49 10.94 12.18
CA PHE A 13 -41.19 10.54 10.97
C PHE A 13 -41.03 9.02 10.80
N ASN A 14 -42.09 8.32 10.41
CA ASN A 14 -42.13 6.84 10.44
C ASN A 14 -41.63 6.30 11.81
N ASP A 15 -40.78 5.26 11.78
CA ASP A 15 -40.12 4.67 12.96
C ASP A 15 -38.81 5.40 13.35
N ILE A 16 -38.60 6.64 12.88
CA ILE A 16 -37.30 7.32 12.94
C ILE A 16 -37.40 8.58 13.82
N GLU A 17 -36.40 8.74 14.68
CA GLU A 17 -36.21 9.94 15.50
C GLU A 17 -34.85 10.55 15.21
N VAL A 18 -34.83 11.83 14.83
CA VAL A 18 -33.61 12.62 14.62
C VAL A 18 -33.53 13.66 15.74
N ASP A 19 -32.54 13.51 16.62
CA ASP A 19 -32.22 14.46 17.68
C ASP A 19 -31.15 15.44 17.18
N ALA A 20 -31.59 16.63 16.80
CA ALA A 20 -30.71 17.68 16.30
C ALA A 20 -29.80 18.29 17.38
N THR A 21 -30.08 18.03 18.66
CA THR A 21 -29.29 18.55 19.78
C THR A 21 -28.12 17.62 20.09
N HIS A 22 -28.38 16.32 20.11
CA HIS A 22 -27.38 15.32 20.48
C HIS A 22 -26.70 14.67 19.28
N PHE A 23 -27.03 15.07 18.05
CA PHE A 23 -26.52 14.48 16.81
C PHE A 23 -26.78 12.96 16.73
N VAL A 24 -27.97 12.54 17.18
CA VAL A 24 -28.36 11.12 17.25
C VAL A 24 -29.52 10.88 16.31
N ILE A 25 -29.47 9.78 15.57
CA ILE A 25 -30.63 9.22 14.88
C ILE A 25 -30.96 7.85 15.47
N LYS A 26 -32.25 7.61 15.73
CA LYS A 26 -32.78 6.31 16.16
C LYS A 26 -33.73 5.78 15.12
N VAL A 27 -33.59 4.51 14.78
CA VAL A 27 -34.52 3.76 13.91
C VAL A 27 -35.11 2.64 14.75
N ARG A 28 -36.45 2.62 14.91
CA ARG A 28 -37.17 1.70 15.80
C ARG A 28 -36.63 1.71 17.24
N GLY A 29 -36.29 2.90 17.73
CA GLY A 29 -35.74 3.11 19.08
C GLY A 29 -34.25 2.77 19.25
N GLN A 30 -33.60 2.15 18.26
CA GLN A 30 -32.17 1.85 18.31
C GLN A 30 -31.34 2.94 17.63
N GLN A 31 -30.30 3.42 18.30
CA GLN A 31 -29.37 4.41 17.75
C GLN A 31 -28.60 3.81 16.57
N GLN A 32 -28.57 4.53 15.46
CA GLN A 32 -27.81 4.15 14.27
C GLN A 32 -26.59 5.05 14.09
N PRO A 33 -25.43 4.48 13.69
CA PRO A 33 -24.28 5.29 13.31
C PRO A 33 -24.59 6.08 12.04
N ILE A 34 -24.23 7.35 12.02
CA ILE A 34 -24.45 8.23 10.87
C ILE A 34 -23.23 9.14 10.69
N GLU A 35 -22.79 9.28 9.45
CA GLU A 35 -21.72 10.19 9.09
C GLU A 35 -22.15 11.65 9.34
N PRO A 36 -21.29 12.53 9.89
CA PRO A 36 -21.65 13.91 10.20
C PRO A 36 -22.26 14.68 9.02
N LYS A 37 -21.72 14.50 7.80
CA LYS A 37 -22.21 15.20 6.61
C LYS A 37 -23.55 14.64 6.11
N VAL A 38 -23.77 13.34 6.25
CA VAL A 38 -25.07 12.70 5.98
C VAL A 38 -26.11 13.21 6.99
N PHE A 39 -25.73 13.40 8.26
CA PHE A 39 -26.58 13.99 9.28
C PHE A 39 -26.91 15.46 8.99
N ASP A 40 -25.90 16.28 8.67
CA ASP A 40 -26.08 17.70 8.31
C ASP A 40 -27.03 17.85 7.11
N LEU A 41 -26.85 17.02 6.08
CA LEU A 41 -27.68 17.02 4.88
C LEU A 41 -29.13 16.62 5.22
N LEU A 42 -29.34 15.56 5.99
CA LEU A 42 -30.67 15.12 6.43
C LEU A 42 -31.35 16.22 7.26
N LEU A 43 -30.63 16.84 8.20
CA LEU A 43 -31.15 17.91 9.04
C LEU A 43 -31.51 19.15 8.22
N TYR A 44 -30.70 19.50 7.21
CA TYR A 44 -30.99 20.60 6.31
C TYR A 44 -32.26 20.34 5.47
N LEU A 45 -32.43 19.12 4.96
CA LEU A 45 -33.63 18.70 4.23
C LEU A 45 -34.88 18.72 5.14
N LEU A 46 -34.78 18.24 6.38
CA LEU A 46 -35.89 18.25 7.35
C LEU A 46 -36.33 19.68 7.72
N ARG A 47 -35.38 20.60 7.90
CA ARG A 47 -35.65 22.01 8.21
C ARG A 47 -36.28 22.78 7.06
N ASN A 48 -36.06 22.33 5.82
CA ASN A 48 -36.58 22.98 4.62
C ASN A 48 -37.56 22.09 3.85
N ARG A 49 -38.22 21.15 4.52
CA ARG A 49 -39.07 20.10 3.91
C ARG A 49 -40.22 20.65 3.04
N ASP A 50 -40.70 21.86 3.33
CA ASP A 50 -41.85 22.46 2.64
C ASP A 50 -41.54 22.94 1.21
N ARG A 51 -40.28 22.85 0.76
CA ARG A 51 -39.88 23.29 -0.58
C ARG A 51 -38.82 22.39 -1.21
N LEU A 52 -38.69 22.50 -2.53
CA LEU A 52 -37.59 21.92 -3.28
C LEU A 52 -36.28 22.65 -2.96
N ILE A 53 -35.23 21.89 -2.65
CA ILE A 53 -33.88 22.41 -2.41
C ILE A 53 -33.00 22.10 -3.62
N SER A 54 -32.43 23.15 -4.22
CA SER A 54 -31.56 22.98 -5.40
C SER A 54 -30.21 22.37 -5.01
N ARG A 55 -29.53 21.75 -5.97
CA ARG A 55 -28.18 21.20 -5.74
C ARG A 55 -27.19 22.28 -5.33
N ASP A 56 -27.21 23.43 -6.00
CA ASP A 56 -26.35 24.57 -5.69
C ASP A 56 -26.58 25.08 -4.26
N GLU A 57 -27.82 25.08 -3.79
CA GLU A 57 -28.14 25.45 -2.42
C GLU A 57 -27.58 24.43 -1.43
N LEU A 58 -27.73 23.13 -1.70
CA LEU A 58 -27.17 22.08 -0.85
C LEU A 58 -25.64 22.20 -0.78
N PHE A 59 -24.96 22.37 -1.90
CA PHE A 59 -23.50 22.59 -1.93
C PHE A 59 -23.11 23.84 -1.13
N LYS A 60 -23.84 24.94 -1.29
CA LYS A 60 -23.56 26.19 -0.58
C LYS A 60 -23.83 26.09 0.93
N LYS A 61 -24.87 25.38 1.35
CA LYS A 61 -25.40 25.45 2.73
C LYS A 61 -25.00 24.28 3.62
N VAL A 62 -24.81 23.08 3.04
CA VAL A 62 -24.37 21.89 3.77
C VAL A 62 -22.85 21.71 3.68
N TRP A 63 -22.28 22.03 2.51
CA TRP A 63 -20.84 22.01 2.25
C TRP A 63 -20.19 23.39 2.30
N HIS A 64 -20.92 24.43 2.73
CA HIS A 64 -20.39 25.78 2.95
C HIS A 64 -19.66 26.39 1.73
N GLY A 65 -20.07 26.01 0.51
CA GLY A 65 -19.47 26.49 -0.74
C GLY A 65 -18.25 25.70 -1.22
N ARG A 66 -17.88 24.59 -0.55
CA ARG A 66 -16.87 23.62 -1.06
C ARG A 66 -17.38 22.97 -2.35
N ILE A 67 -16.53 22.88 -3.38
CA ILE A 67 -16.86 22.18 -4.63
C ILE A 67 -16.79 20.67 -4.35
N VAL A 68 -17.93 19.99 -4.43
CA VAL A 68 -18.03 18.53 -4.32
C VAL A 68 -18.68 17.97 -5.57
N SER A 69 -18.34 16.74 -5.96
CA SER A 69 -18.92 16.13 -7.14
C SER A 69 -20.41 15.79 -6.95
N ASP A 70 -21.18 15.78 -8.04
CA ASP A 70 -22.56 15.30 -8.04
C ASP A 70 -22.68 13.85 -7.54
N THR A 71 -21.64 13.05 -7.77
CA THR A 71 -21.53 11.68 -7.24
C THR A 71 -21.46 11.68 -5.71
N SER A 72 -20.74 12.64 -5.11
CA SER A 72 -20.68 12.79 -3.65
C SER A 72 -22.06 13.11 -3.07
N LEU A 73 -22.77 14.13 -3.59
CA LEU A 73 -24.13 14.45 -3.14
C LEU A 73 -25.10 13.27 -3.34
N SER A 74 -25.01 12.59 -4.48
CA SER A 74 -25.83 11.42 -4.77
C SER A 74 -25.56 10.25 -3.81
N ASN A 75 -24.30 10.03 -3.43
CA ASN A 75 -23.91 9.03 -2.44
C ASN A 75 -24.42 9.38 -1.04
N HIS A 76 -24.35 10.65 -0.64
CA HIS A 76 -24.90 11.10 0.64
C HIS A 76 -26.43 10.92 0.68
N ILE A 77 -27.16 11.28 -0.39
CA ILE A 77 -28.61 11.03 -0.50
C ILE A 77 -28.92 9.52 -0.46
N LYS A 78 -28.10 8.68 -1.12
CA LYS A 78 -28.23 7.23 -1.06
C LYS A 78 -28.04 6.70 0.37
N ASN A 79 -27.07 7.23 1.12
CA ASN A 79 -26.84 6.87 2.52
C ASN A 79 -28.00 7.28 3.42
N ILE A 80 -28.57 8.48 3.22
CA ILE A 80 -29.79 8.91 3.92
C ILE A 80 -30.94 7.96 3.60
N ARG A 81 -31.18 7.66 2.32
CA ARG A 81 -32.25 6.77 1.87
C ARG A 81 -32.16 5.39 2.53
N LYS A 82 -30.97 4.78 2.52
CA LYS A 82 -30.72 3.50 3.21
C LYS A 82 -31.04 3.58 4.71
N LEU A 83 -30.64 4.66 5.37
CA LEU A 83 -30.87 4.88 6.79
C LEU A 83 -32.36 5.03 7.13
N VAL A 84 -33.14 5.65 6.24
CA VAL A 84 -34.57 5.90 6.43
C VAL A 84 -35.49 4.86 5.78
N ASN A 85 -34.93 3.73 5.34
CA ASN A 85 -35.63 2.66 4.62
C ASN A 85 -36.39 3.15 3.36
N ASP A 86 -35.77 4.09 2.65
CA ASP A 86 -36.18 4.63 1.35
C ASP A 86 -35.18 4.21 0.27
N ASP A 87 -35.54 4.37 -1.00
CA ASP A 87 -34.70 4.00 -2.15
C ASP A 87 -34.97 4.91 -3.36
N ALA A 88 -34.21 4.69 -4.44
CA ALA A 88 -34.28 5.54 -5.64
C ALA A 88 -35.54 5.29 -6.49
N GLU A 89 -36.28 4.20 -6.28
CA GLU A 89 -37.51 3.87 -7.00
C GLU A 89 -38.74 4.29 -6.19
N ARG A 90 -38.78 3.95 -4.90
CA ARG A 90 -39.87 4.25 -3.98
C ARG A 90 -39.96 5.74 -3.62
N GLN A 91 -38.83 6.37 -3.34
CA GLN A 91 -38.68 7.79 -2.99
C GLN A 91 -39.76 8.33 -2.03
N SER A 92 -40.15 7.54 -1.01
CA SER A 92 -41.25 7.88 -0.10
C SER A 92 -40.85 8.88 0.99
N VAL A 93 -39.55 9.09 1.20
CA VAL A 93 -39.02 10.06 2.18
C VAL A 93 -38.35 11.22 1.48
N ILE A 94 -37.47 10.95 0.51
CA ILE A 94 -36.77 11.99 -0.25
C ILE A 94 -37.10 11.84 -1.73
N LYS A 95 -37.81 12.82 -2.28
CA LYS A 95 -38.11 12.93 -3.70
C LYS A 95 -36.97 13.61 -4.44
N THR A 96 -36.49 12.97 -5.51
CA THR A 96 -35.56 13.57 -6.47
C THR A 96 -36.34 14.26 -7.58
N VAL A 97 -36.14 15.56 -7.74
CA VAL A 97 -36.64 16.30 -8.90
C VAL A 97 -35.51 16.37 -9.91
N ARG A 98 -35.64 15.64 -11.02
CA ARG A 98 -34.59 15.48 -12.03
C ARG A 98 -34.04 16.84 -12.46
N SER A 99 -32.71 16.93 -12.52
CA SER A 99 -31.95 18.12 -12.90
C SER A 99 -32.18 19.38 -12.05
N ARG A 100 -32.93 19.30 -10.94
CA ARG A 100 -33.29 20.46 -10.10
C ARG A 100 -32.81 20.30 -8.66
N GLY A 101 -33.02 19.15 -8.02
CA GLY A 101 -32.61 18.95 -6.63
C GLY A 101 -33.41 17.90 -5.86
N TYR A 102 -33.54 18.08 -4.55
CA TYR A 102 -34.17 17.12 -3.63
C TYR A 102 -35.20 17.80 -2.72
N GLN A 103 -36.26 17.07 -2.39
CA GLN A 103 -37.29 17.51 -1.46
C GLN A 103 -37.60 16.40 -0.46
N PHE A 104 -37.71 16.77 0.83
CA PHE A 104 -38.19 15.86 1.86
C PHE A 104 -39.73 15.85 1.83
N ILE A 105 -40.34 14.69 1.61
CA ILE A 105 -41.80 14.59 1.36
C ILE A 105 -42.56 13.77 2.41
N CYS A 106 -41.85 13.11 3.33
CA CYS A 106 -42.51 12.35 4.39
C CYS A 106 -43.07 13.30 5.48
N PRO A 107 -44.27 13.05 6.03
CA PRO A 107 -44.81 13.81 7.14
C PRO A 107 -43.90 13.77 8.37
N VAL A 108 -43.57 14.93 8.94
CA VAL A 108 -42.67 15.08 10.09
C VAL A 108 -43.38 15.73 11.27
N ASN A 109 -43.27 15.12 12.44
CA ASN A 109 -43.67 15.70 13.72
C ASN A 109 -42.44 16.33 14.40
N GLU A 110 -42.53 17.62 14.74
CA GLU A 110 -41.49 18.32 15.51
C GLU A 110 -41.82 18.28 17.00
N ILE A 111 -40.87 17.79 17.81
CA ILE A 111 -40.98 17.71 19.26
C ILE A 111 -39.95 18.67 19.86
N LYS A 112 -40.43 19.69 20.57
CA LYS A 112 -39.58 20.56 21.40
C LYS A 112 -39.11 19.77 22.61
N VAL A 113 -37.80 19.70 22.82
CA VAL A 113 -37.22 19.02 23.99
C VAL A 113 -37.07 20.04 25.11
N GLU A 114 -37.89 19.94 26.15
CA GLU A 114 -37.67 20.69 27.39
C GLU A 114 -36.46 20.13 28.14
N LYS A 115 -35.66 21.04 28.71
CA LYS A 115 -34.42 20.75 29.42
C LYS A 115 -34.76 20.08 30.77
N GLN A 116 -34.75 18.75 30.82
CA GLN A 116 -34.84 18.01 32.08
C GLN A 116 -33.44 17.80 32.69
N GLU A 117 -33.23 18.37 33.88
CA GLU A 117 -32.10 18.03 34.74
C GLU A 117 -32.21 16.56 35.17
N SER A 118 -31.19 15.75 34.87
CA SER A 118 -31.18 14.32 35.16
C SER A 118 -30.79 14.02 36.61
N LYS A 119 -31.64 13.27 37.32
CA LYS A 119 -31.27 12.55 38.57
C LYS A 119 -30.53 11.24 38.23
N PRO A 120 -29.61 10.76 39.10
CA PRO A 120 -28.78 9.57 38.83
C PRO A 120 -29.61 8.28 38.73
N SER A 121 -29.15 7.33 37.89
CA SER A 121 -29.86 6.11 37.50
C SER A 121 -29.90 5.01 38.57
N ALA A 122 -30.99 4.23 38.56
CA ALA A 122 -31.30 3.13 39.48
C ALA A 122 -30.33 1.93 39.45
N GLN A 123 -29.33 1.92 38.57
CA GLN A 123 -28.32 0.86 38.55
C GLN A 123 -27.31 1.00 39.70
N MET A 124 -27.10 2.22 40.21
CA MET A 124 -26.20 2.44 41.33
C MET A 124 -26.82 1.96 42.66
N SER A 125 -28.16 2.06 42.83
CA SER A 125 -28.82 1.63 44.07
C SER A 125 -28.77 0.12 44.30
N PHE A 126 -28.71 -0.68 43.23
CA PHE A 126 -28.61 -2.14 43.33
C PHE A 126 -27.25 -2.58 43.87
N LEU A 127 -26.16 -1.94 43.44
CA LEU A 127 -24.80 -2.21 43.92
C LEU A 127 -24.61 -1.78 45.39
N TYR A 128 -25.21 -0.66 45.79
CA TYR A 128 -25.20 -0.19 47.18
C TYR A 128 -25.95 -1.13 48.14
N THR A 129 -27.08 -1.69 47.68
CA THR A 129 -27.90 -2.61 48.49
C THR A 129 -27.19 -3.96 48.69
N LEU A 130 -26.48 -4.46 47.67
CA LEU A 130 -25.75 -5.72 47.75
C LEU A 130 -24.55 -5.65 48.72
N LEU A 131 -23.88 -4.50 48.79
CA LEU A 131 -22.71 -4.29 49.66
C LEU A 131 -23.08 -4.18 51.14
N PHE A 132 -24.32 -3.80 51.48
CA PHE A 132 -24.76 -3.64 52.87
C PHE A 132 -25.25 -4.94 53.54
N SER A 133 -25.60 -5.98 52.77
CA SER A 133 -26.21 -7.23 53.26
C SER A 133 -25.21 -8.29 53.78
N LEU A 134 -23.90 -8.10 53.58
CA LEU A 134 -22.87 -9.10 53.92
C LEU A 134 -22.09 -8.73 55.18
N SER A 135 -21.80 -9.71 56.05
CA SER A 135 -21.04 -9.51 57.30
C SER A 135 -19.58 -9.09 57.05
N ASN A 136 -18.97 -8.37 58.00
CA ASN A 136 -17.67 -7.70 57.83
C ASN A 136 -16.52 -8.61 57.32
N LYS A 137 -16.51 -9.91 57.67
CA LYS A 137 -15.48 -10.86 57.18
C LYS A 137 -15.66 -11.27 55.72
N LYS A 138 -16.90 -11.26 55.20
CA LYS A 138 -17.19 -11.62 53.80
C LYS A 138 -16.97 -10.43 52.85
N ARG A 139 -17.13 -9.19 53.31
CA ARG A 139 -16.88 -7.97 52.51
C ARG A 139 -15.44 -7.86 52.02
N LEU A 140 -14.47 -8.19 52.88
CA LEU A 140 -13.04 -8.13 52.53
C LEU A 140 -12.69 -9.17 51.46
N LEU A 141 -13.24 -10.39 51.57
CA LEU A 141 -13.00 -11.47 50.60
C LEU A 141 -13.60 -11.13 49.23
N THR A 142 -14.84 -10.64 49.18
CA THR A 142 -15.48 -10.24 47.93
C THR A 142 -14.76 -9.07 47.27
N PHE A 143 -14.28 -8.10 48.06
CA PHE A 143 -13.48 -6.99 47.57
C PHE A 143 -12.14 -7.45 46.97
N LEU A 144 -11.42 -8.34 47.66
CA LEU A 144 -10.16 -8.90 47.17
C LEU A 144 -10.34 -9.75 45.90
N VAL A 145 -11.44 -10.49 45.79
CA VAL A 145 -11.77 -11.27 44.59
C VAL A 145 -12.12 -10.37 43.41
N LEU A 146 -12.90 -9.30 43.63
CA LEU A 146 -13.19 -8.30 42.60
C LEU A 146 -11.92 -7.55 42.18
N LEU A 147 -11.05 -7.21 43.12
CA LEU A 147 -9.77 -6.57 42.83
C LEU A 147 -8.86 -7.50 42.02
N GLY A 148 -8.80 -8.78 42.38
CA GLY A 148 -8.05 -9.81 41.67
C GLY A 148 -8.60 -10.08 40.26
N LEU A 149 -9.92 -10.07 40.07
CA LEU A 149 -10.55 -10.19 38.75
C LEU A 149 -10.29 -8.96 37.88
N VAL A 150 -10.38 -7.75 38.42
CA VAL A 150 -10.01 -6.52 37.71
C VAL A 150 -8.51 -6.54 37.36
N PHE A 151 -7.67 -7.04 38.26
CA PHE A 151 -6.24 -7.20 38.00
C PHE A 151 -5.99 -8.26 36.92
N LEU A 152 -6.66 -9.41 36.94
CA LEU A 152 -6.54 -10.47 35.92
C LEU A 152 -7.10 -10.04 34.56
N ILE A 153 -8.18 -9.24 34.53
CA ILE A 153 -8.72 -8.66 33.29
C ILE A 153 -7.74 -7.62 32.72
N ASN A 154 -7.17 -6.75 33.54
CA ASN A 154 -6.16 -5.79 33.08
C ASN A 154 -4.82 -6.45 32.73
N TRP A 155 -4.43 -7.51 33.44
CA TRP A 155 -3.20 -8.26 33.18
C TRP A 155 -3.34 -9.11 31.91
N GLY A 156 -4.47 -9.80 31.74
CA GLY A 156 -4.81 -10.54 30.51
C GLY A 156 -5.02 -9.64 29.30
N ALA A 157 -5.54 -8.42 29.48
CA ALA A 157 -5.62 -7.41 28.43
C ALA A 157 -4.24 -6.85 28.02
N ASN A 158 -3.27 -6.80 28.95
CA ASN A 158 -1.90 -6.39 28.64
C ASN A 158 -1.06 -7.48 27.96
N PHE A 159 -1.49 -8.76 27.97
CA PHE A 159 -0.83 -9.83 27.22
C PHE A 159 -1.33 -10.01 25.78
N TYR A 160 -2.35 -9.27 25.36
CA TYR A 160 -2.80 -9.20 23.98
C TYR A 160 -2.57 -7.80 23.41
N THR A 161 -1.59 -7.71 22.50
CA THR A 161 -1.18 -6.57 21.66
C THR A 161 -0.10 -5.65 22.23
N ASP A 162 1.15 -6.04 22.03
CA ASP A 162 2.25 -5.11 21.73
C ASP A 162 1.97 -4.43 20.36
N ARG A 163 0.88 -3.65 20.28
CA ARG A 163 0.62 -2.80 19.11
C ARG A 163 1.45 -1.54 19.30
N ASP A 164 2.47 -1.39 18.46
CA ASP A 164 3.12 -0.12 18.19
C ASP A 164 2.06 1.00 18.20
N SER A 165 2.14 1.89 19.19
CA SER A 165 1.11 2.88 19.48
C SER A 165 1.13 4.09 18.53
N ARG A 166 2.07 4.11 17.58
CA ARG A 166 2.19 5.18 16.59
C ARG A 166 1.01 5.14 15.61
N PRO A 167 0.38 6.29 15.30
CA PRO A 167 -0.65 6.37 14.27
C PRO A 167 -0.17 5.77 12.94
N TYR A 168 -0.91 4.78 12.42
CA TYR A 168 -0.62 4.20 11.11
C TYR A 168 -1.49 4.84 10.01
N ILE A 169 -0.84 5.58 9.13
CA ILE A 169 -1.48 6.41 8.11
C ILE A 169 -1.28 5.82 6.71
N LEU A 170 -2.38 5.69 5.96
CA LEU A 170 -2.39 5.49 4.52
C LEU A 170 -2.67 6.82 3.83
N VAL A 171 -1.76 7.29 2.99
CA VAL A 171 -2.07 8.37 2.04
C VAL A 171 -2.49 7.73 0.72
N VAL A 172 -3.71 7.98 0.25
CA VAL A 172 -4.19 7.46 -1.02
C VAL A 172 -3.90 8.46 -2.16
N PRO A 173 -3.68 8.01 -3.41
CA PRO A 173 -3.37 8.90 -4.53
C PRO A 173 -4.45 9.94 -4.75
N PHE A 174 -4.10 11.22 -4.68
CA PHE A 174 -5.07 12.31 -4.78
C PHE A 174 -5.81 12.28 -6.11
N SER A 175 -7.10 12.59 -6.05
CA SER A 175 -7.96 12.68 -7.23
C SER A 175 -7.83 14.06 -7.90
N VAL A 176 -8.17 14.16 -9.18
CA VAL A 176 -8.36 15.46 -9.87
C VAL A 176 -9.85 15.69 -10.08
N SER A 177 -10.33 16.92 -9.90
CA SER A 177 -11.74 17.27 -10.13
C SER A 177 -12.14 17.01 -11.59
N GLY A 178 -13.36 16.52 -11.81
CA GLY A 178 -13.81 15.96 -13.10
C GLY A 178 -13.87 16.93 -14.28
N ASP A 179 -13.90 18.24 -14.02
CA ASP A 179 -13.97 19.28 -15.07
C ASP A 179 -12.59 19.70 -15.59
N ILE A 180 -11.53 19.01 -15.21
CA ILE A 180 -10.14 19.47 -15.37
C ILE A 180 -9.34 18.49 -16.24
N PRO A 181 -8.38 18.97 -17.04
CA PRO A 181 -7.58 18.12 -17.91
C PRO A 181 -6.84 16.97 -17.19
N ASN A 182 -6.83 15.80 -17.83
CA ASN A 182 -6.13 14.59 -17.37
C ASN A 182 -4.61 14.77 -17.15
N HIS A 183 -3.99 15.84 -17.70
CA HIS A 183 -2.57 16.13 -17.51
C HIS A 183 -2.20 16.53 -16.08
N LEU A 184 -3.17 16.81 -15.20
CA LEU A 184 -2.90 17.07 -13.77
C LEU A 184 -2.87 15.81 -12.90
N SER A 185 -3.29 14.64 -13.40
CA SER A 185 -3.14 13.40 -12.64
C SER A 185 -1.67 13.07 -12.28
N PRO A 186 -0.69 13.25 -13.19
CA PRO A 186 0.73 13.19 -12.85
C PRO A 186 1.12 14.08 -11.67
N PHE A 187 0.63 15.32 -11.64
CA PHE A 187 0.88 16.26 -10.56
C PHE A 187 0.26 15.81 -9.24
N ALA A 188 -1.00 15.38 -9.24
CA ALA A 188 -1.67 14.86 -8.04
C ALA A 188 -0.97 13.61 -7.46
N ASP A 189 -0.52 12.71 -8.33
CA ASP A 189 0.27 11.55 -7.94
C ASP A 189 1.61 11.97 -7.31
N GLN A 190 2.26 12.99 -7.86
CA GLN A 190 3.53 13.48 -7.34
C GLN A 190 3.39 14.12 -5.95
N ILE A 191 2.39 15.00 -5.78
CA ILE A 191 2.06 15.57 -4.47
C ILE A 191 1.78 14.47 -3.43
N THR A 192 1.05 13.42 -3.83
CA THR A 192 0.80 12.26 -2.95
C THR A 192 2.12 11.62 -2.50
N ARG A 193 3.07 11.36 -3.42
CA ARG A 193 4.37 10.78 -3.09
C ARG A 193 5.16 11.66 -2.12
N GLU A 194 5.13 12.96 -2.30
CA GLU A 194 5.86 13.92 -1.47
C GLU A 194 5.29 14.06 -0.08
N ILE A 195 3.96 14.03 0.05
CA ILE A 195 3.29 13.97 1.35
C ILE A 195 3.66 12.69 2.08
N ILE A 196 3.65 11.53 1.40
CA ILE A 196 4.11 10.26 1.99
C ILE A 196 5.56 10.38 2.47
N GLN A 197 6.46 10.90 1.63
CA GLN A 197 7.87 11.06 1.99
C GLN A 197 8.06 11.99 3.19
N SER A 198 7.30 13.08 3.25
CA SER A 198 7.35 14.04 4.36
C SER A 198 6.85 13.43 5.66
N LEU A 199 5.68 12.77 5.65
CA LEU A 199 5.15 12.09 6.83
C LEU A 199 6.10 10.98 7.31
N ARG A 200 6.82 10.31 6.41
CA ARG A 200 7.82 9.28 6.76
C ARG A 200 9.09 9.83 7.43
N LYS A 201 9.32 11.14 7.41
CA LYS A 201 10.41 11.78 8.19
C LYS A 201 10.05 11.90 9.68
N ILE A 202 8.79 11.69 10.05
CA ILE A 202 8.28 11.88 11.41
C ILE A 202 8.28 10.53 12.13
N SER A 203 9.20 10.34 13.07
CA SER A 203 9.42 9.05 13.77
C SER A 203 8.22 8.56 14.58
N GLY A 204 7.39 9.50 15.04
CA GLY A 204 6.13 9.24 15.75
C GLY A 204 4.99 8.74 14.86
N LEU A 205 5.17 8.64 13.54
CA LEU A 205 4.19 8.13 12.60
C LEU A 205 4.65 6.80 11.98
N LYS A 206 3.69 5.93 11.70
CA LYS A 206 3.86 4.85 10.74
C LYS A 206 3.11 5.25 9.47
N VAL A 207 3.76 5.13 8.31
CA VAL A 207 3.17 5.60 7.04
C VAL A 207 3.37 4.53 5.98
N VAL A 208 2.29 4.22 5.27
CA VAL A 208 2.32 3.27 4.15
C VAL A 208 3.22 3.80 3.04
N PRO A 209 4.21 3.03 2.54
CA PRO A 209 5.07 3.45 1.45
C PRO A 209 4.32 3.65 0.12
N PRO A 210 4.88 4.42 -0.84
CA PRO A 210 4.23 4.70 -2.11
C PRO A 210 3.76 3.46 -2.89
N PRO A 211 4.52 2.34 -3.01
CA PRO A 211 4.04 1.16 -3.72
C PRO A 211 2.70 0.65 -3.20
N SER A 212 2.56 0.44 -1.89
CA SER A 212 1.29 0.02 -1.29
C SER A 212 0.20 1.10 -1.35
N SER A 213 0.54 2.38 -1.12
CA SER A 213 -0.41 3.48 -1.22
C SER A 213 -1.08 3.54 -2.59
N PHE A 214 -0.31 3.35 -3.66
CA PHE A 214 -0.80 3.47 -5.03
C PHE A 214 -1.70 2.31 -5.47
N ALA A 215 -1.73 1.19 -4.73
CA ALA A 215 -2.69 0.12 -4.95
C ALA A 215 -4.16 0.57 -4.77
N PHE A 216 -4.39 1.68 -4.05
CA PHE A 216 -5.71 2.25 -3.77
C PHE A 216 -6.15 3.32 -4.77
N LYS A 217 -5.36 3.60 -5.82
CA LYS A 217 -5.69 4.64 -6.81
C LYS A 217 -7.08 4.44 -7.45
N ALA A 218 -7.41 3.19 -7.77
CA ALA A 218 -8.66 2.84 -8.46
C ALA A 218 -9.85 2.65 -7.49
N ASN A 219 -9.58 2.35 -6.22
CA ASN A 219 -10.61 2.11 -5.21
C ASN A 219 -10.13 2.53 -3.83
N LYS A 220 -10.79 3.55 -3.28
CA LYS A 220 -10.47 4.18 -1.99
C LYS A 220 -11.54 3.90 -0.92
N THR A 221 -12.46 2.97 -1.14
CA THR A 221 -13.51 2.70 -0.14
C THR A 221 -12.92 2.10 1.12
N ARG A 222 -13.51 2.44 2.28
CA ARG A 222 -13.11 1.93 3.59
C ARG A 222 -12.99 0.41 3.61
N ASP A 223 -14.02 -0.29 3.14
CA ASP A 223 -14.02 -1.77 3.12
C ASP A 223 -12.86 -2.33 2.29
N PHE A 224 -12.56 -1.72 1.15
CA PHE A 224 -11.46 -2.15 0.29
C PHE A 224 -10.09 -1.92 0.93
N ILE A 225 -9.93 -0.80 1.63
CA ILE A 225 -8.72 -0.46 2.39
C ILE A 225 -8.56 -1.43 3.58
N SER A 226 -9.57 -1.58 4.42
CA SER A 226 -9.54 -2.43 5.61
C SER A 226 -9.27 -3.91 5.30
N GLN A 227 -9.71 -4.41 4.14
CA GLN A 227 -9.42 -5.77 3.70
C GLN A 227 -7.95 -6.00 3.32
N ARG A 228 -7.25 -4.97 2.82
CA ARG A 228 -5.87 -5.06 2.31
C ARG A 228 -4.83 -4.58 3.31
N LEU A 229 -5.22 -3.64 4.16
CA LEU A 229 -4.39 -3.06 5.21
C LEU A 229 -5.17 -2.99 6.52
N PRO A 230 -5.38 -4.14 7.20
CA PRO A 230 -6.29 -4.23 8.36
C PRO A 230 -5.83 -3.48 9.60
N ASN A 231 -4.56 -3.06 9.65
CA ASN A 231 -3.97 -2.33 10.79
C ASN A 231 -3.90 -0.82 10.57
N ILE A 232 -4.49 -0.27 9.51
CA ILE A 232 -4.49 1.18 9.26
C ILE A 232 -5.47 1.90 10.19
N ASP A 233 -4.99 2.97 10.81
CA ASP A 233 -5.78 3.80 11.69
C ASP A 233 -6.42 4.97 10.94
N TYR A 234 -5.65 5.59 10.04
CA TYR A 234 -6.01 6.83 9.37
C TYR A 234 -5.80 6.78 7.86
N VAL A 235 -6.69 7.45 7.12
CA VAL A 235 -6.56 7.65 5.68
C VAL A 235 -6.51 9.13 5.37
N LEU A 236 -5.45 9.56 4.68
CA LEU A 236 -5.33 10.89 4.11
C LEU A 236 -5.67 10.82 2.62
N ASP A 237 -6.76 11.47 2.22
CA ASP A 237 -7.16 11.65 0.82
C ASP A 237 -7.11 13.14 0.46
N GLY A 238 -7.09 13.42 -0.84
CA GLY A 238 -7.09 14.77 -1.35
C GLY A 238 -7.64 14.87 -2.76
N ILE A 239 -8.12 16.07 -3.09
CA ILE A 239 -8.64 16.43 -4.40
C ILE A 239 -7.93 17.69 -4.88
N VAL A 240 -7.34 17.59 -6.08
CA VAL A 240 -6.75 18.70 -6.81
C VAL A 240 -7.81 19.28 -7.75
N ALA A 241 -8.08 20.56 -7.61
CA ALA A 241 -8.97 21.35 -8.45
C ALA A 241 -8.21 22.55 -9.03
N VAL A 242 -8.75 23.15 -10.08
CA VAL A 242 -8.26 24.37 -10.72
C VAL A 242 -9.46 25.28 -10.85
N ASP A 243 -9.34 26.48 -10.31
CA ASP A 243 -10.40 27.46 -10.44
C ASP A 243 -10.38 28.17 -11.80
N LYS A 244 -11.37 29.05 -12.03
CA LYS A 244 -11.49 29.80 -13.29
C LYS A 244 -10.32 30.75 -13.56
N SER A 245 -9.52 31.08 -12.55
CA SER A 245 -8.33 31.93 -12.69
C SER A 245 -7.07 31.14 -13.04
N GLY A 246 -7.14 29.80 -13.05
CA GLY A 246 -5.98 28.93 -13.23
C GLY A 246 -5.25 28.60 -11.93
N THR A 247 -5.77 29.01 -10.77
CA THR A 247 -5.16 28.70 -9.47
C THR A 247 -5.50 27.27 -9.07
N ILE A 248 -4.47 26.50 -8.67
CA ILE A 248 -4.66 25.13 -8.20
C ILE A 248 -5.13 25.17 -6.75
N GLN A 249 -6.25 24.53 -6.46
CA GLN A 249 -6.76 24.30 -5.11
C GLN A 249 -6.58 22.83 -4.72
N ILE A 250 -6.00 22.58 -3.57
CA ILE A 250 -5.81 21.23 -3.04
C ILE A 250 -6.56 21.15 -1.72
N ASN A 251 -7.57 20.29 -1.68
CA ASN A 251 -8.33 19.99 -0.47
C ASN A 251 -7.93 18.62 0.02
N THR A 252 -7.57 18.51 1.30
CA THR A 252 -7.12 17.26 1.92
C THR A 252 -7.98 16.95 3.14
N GLU A 253 -8.25 15.66 3.37
CA GLU A 253 -9.03 15.20 4.51
C GLU A 253 -8.33 14.00 5.16
N LEU A 254 -8.17 14.04 6.47
CA LEU A 254 -7.68 12.94 7.29
C LEU A 254 -8.85 12.30 8.02
N GLU A 255 -9.17 11.07 7.65
CA GLU A 255 -10.23 10.26 8.23
C GLU A 255 -9.64 9.24 9.21
N HIS A 256 -10.29 9.05 10.36
CA HIS A 256 -10.05 7.86 11.17
C HIS A 256 -10.84 6.68 10.57
N LEU A 257 -10.14 5.72 9.97
CA LEU A 257 -10.72 4.64 9.16
C LEU A 257 -11.80 3.85 9.92
N ASN A 258 -11.51 3.42 11.15
CA ASN A 258 -12.44 2.59 11.94
C ASN A 258 -13.66 3.35 12.47
N ARG A 259 -13.52 4.63 12.80
CA ARG A 259 -14.62 5.47 13.30
C ARG A 259 -15.42 6.11 12.18
N GLY A 260 -14.81 6.23 11.01
CA GLY A 260 -15.42 6.78 9.81
C GLY A 260 -15.71 8.26 9.88
N ASN A 261 -14.98 9.01 10.69
CA ASN A 261 -15.13 10.44 10.83
C ASN A 261 -13.84 11.15 10.39
N VAL A 262 -14.02 12.29 9.71
CA VAL A 262 -12.92 13.21 9.40
C VAL A 262 -12.47 13.85 10.72
N ILE A 263 -11.18 13.76 11.01
CA ILE A 263 -10.56 14.36 12.21
C ILE A 263 -9.83 15.66 11.90
N TRP A 264 -9.47 15.87 10.63
CA TRP A 264 -8.85 17.09 10.15
C TRP A 264 -9.14 17.27 8.67
N ASP A 265 -9.36 18.52 8.25
CA ASP A 265 -9.39 18.92 6.84
C ASP A 265 -8.51 20.15 6.62
N GLY A 266 -7.97 20.26 5.41
CA GLY A 266 -7.07 21.33 4.99
C GLY A 266 -7.38 21.78 3.56
N SER A 267 -7.21 23.07 3.30
CA SER A 267 -7.39 23.65 1.96
C SER A 267 -6.23 24.57 1.64
N TYR A 268 -5.61 24.36 0.49
CA TYR A 268 -4.39 25.01 0.07
C TYR A 268 -4.55 25.56 -1.35
N GLN A 269 -3.98 26.73 -1.59
CA GLN A 269 -3.94 27.36 -2.92
C GLN A 269 -2.50 27.42 -3.41
N LEU A 270 -2.28 26.96 -4.64
CA LEU A 270 -0.98 26.98 -5.30
C LEU A 270 -1.08 27.77 -6.60
N THR A 271 -0.16 28.71 -6.76
CA THR A 271 0.09 29.38 -8.04
C THR A 271 1.25 28.67 -8.72
N LEU A 272 1.05 28.20 -9.96
CA LEU A 272 2.00 27.38 -10.71
C LEU A 272 3.34 28.09 -11.03
N ASP A 273 3.39 29.41 -10.89
CA ASP A 273 4.52 30.25 -11.31
C ASP A 273 5.70 30.26 -10.31
N LYS A 274 5.53 29.63 -9.15
CA LYS A 274 6.58 29.45 -8.14
C LYS A 274 6.48 28.02 -7.59
N LEU A 275 7.62 27.45 -7.20
CA LEU A 275 7.77 26.15 -6.52
C LEU A 275 7.08 26.09 -5.13
N ASN A 276 5.86 26.60 -5.01
CA ASN A 276 5.06 26.57 -3.80
C ASN A 276 4.50 25.16 -3.52
N SER A 277 4.69 24.19 -4.42
CA SER A 277 4.38 22.79 -4.12
C SER A 277 5.17 22.30 -2.92
N PHE A 278 6.43 22.73 -2.74
CA PHE A 278 7.25 22.24 -1.63
C PHE A 278 6.77 22.69 -0.24
N GLN A 279 6.09 23.83 -0.16
CA GLN A 279 5.48 24.29 1.08
C GLN A 279 4.22 23.49 1.41
N LEU A 280 3.58 22.89 0.42
CA LEU A 280 2.37 22.10 0.63
C LEU A 280 2.67 20.85 1.45
N GLN A 281 3.67 20.04 1.07
CA GLN A 281 3.90 18.78 1.78
C GLN A 281 4.37 19.02 3.22
N GLU A 282 5.16 20.07 3.47
CA GLU A 282 5.53 20.49 4.82
C GLU A 282 4.28 20.91 5.62
N ALA A 283 3.43 21.76 5.05
CA ALA A 283 2.23 22.25 5.71
C ALA A 283 1.24 21.11 6.01
N VAL A 284 1.04 20.19 5.06
CA VAL A 284 0.18 19.01 5.23
C VAL A 284 0.78 18.08 6.30
N ALA A 285 2.07 17.75 6.23
CA ALA A 285 2.71 16.86 7.21
C ALA A 285 2.66 17.43 8.63
N THR A 286 2.88 18.73 8.78
CA THR A 286 2.80 19.45 10.06
C THR A 286 1.37 19.46 10.60
N ALA A 287 0.38 19.75 9.75
CA ALA A 287 -1.02 19.80 10.15
C ALA A 287 -1.55 18.42 10.54
N VAL A 288 -1.25 17.38 9.75
CA VAL A 288 -1.59 15.98 10.05
C VAL A 288 -0.99 15.56 11.39
N SER A 289 0.30 15.80 11.62
CA SER A 289 0.97 15.41 12.87
C SER A 289 0.38 16.14 14.08
N SER A 290 0.09 17.44 13.93
CA SER A 290 -0.58 18.22 14.98
C SER A 290 -1.98 17.70 15.30
N SER A 291 -2.76 17.34 14.27
CA SER A 291 -4.11 16.79 14.44
C SER A 291 -4.11 15.44 15.18
N LEU A 292 -3.03 14.66 14.98
CA LEU A 292 -2.80 13.38 15.64
C LEU A 292 -2.07 13.52 16.99
N LYS A 293 -1.74 14.75 17.40
CA LYS A 293 -0.98 15.05 18.63
C LYS A 293 0.39 14.37 18.68
N VAL A 294 0.99 14.15 17.52
CA VAL A 294 2.35 13.61 17.40
C VAL A 294 3.34 14.76 17.49
N LEU A 295 4.23 14.68 18.47
CA LEU A 295 5.28 15.67 18.66
C LEU A 295 6.42 15.41 17.68
N MET A 296 6.87 16.48 17.02
CA MET A 296 8.06 16.46 16.16
C MET A 296 9.22 17.11 16.90
N ASN A 297 10.39 16.49 16.82
CA ASN A 297 11.63 17.10 17.32
C ASN A 297 12.17 18.15 16.32
N GLU A 298 13.15 18.95 16.75
CA GLU A 298 13.69 20.03 15.91
C GLU A 298 14.40 19.52 14.64
N SER A 299 15.02 18.33 14.69
CA SER A 299 15.64 17.73 13.51
C SER A 299 14.59 17.30 12.48
N GLU A 300 13.45 16.75 12.91
CA GLU A 300 12.35 16.36 12.02
C GLU A 300 11.72 17.58 11.35
N LYS A 301 11.52 18.67 12.12
CA LYS A 301 11.05 19.95 11.56
C LYS A 301 12.03 20.51 10.53
N ALA A 302 13.33 20.50 10.83
CA ALA A 302 14.34 20.95 9.88
C ALA A 302 14.33 20.12 8.59
N GLN A 303 14.27 18.79 8.70
CA GLN A 303 14.21 17.89 7.55
C GLN A 303 12.92 18.05 6.73
N LEU A 304 11.79 18.43 7.34
CA LEU A 304 10.55 18.70 6.61
C LEU A 304 10.62 19.97 5.76
N ALA A 305 11.37 20.97 6.22
CA ALA A 305 11.57 22.24 5.51
C ALA A 305 12.61 22.14 4.37
N GLU A 306 13.39 21.06 4.31
CA GLU A 306 14.36 20.83 3.23
C GLU A 306 13.67 20.65 1.88
N LEU A 307 14.07 21.46 0.91
CA LEU A 307 13.62 21.36 -0.47
C LEU A 307 14.30 20.17 -1.16
N PRO A 308 13.55 19.33 -1.91
CA PRO A 308 14.14 18.23 -2.68
C PRO A 308 15.17 18.68 -3.71
N THR A 309 14.99 19.88 -4.26
CA THR A 309 15.90 20.52 -5.23
C THR A 309 15.67 22.03 -5.22
N THR A 310 16.71 22.80 -5.53
CA THR A 310 16.60 24.25 -5.76
C THR A 310 16.32 24.60 -7.23
N SER A 311 16.34 23.61 -8.13
CA SER A 311 16.14 23.79 -9.57
C SER A 311 14.71 23.46 -9.98
N THR A 312 13.96 24.48 -10.45
CA THR A 312 12.60 24.31 -10.98
C THR A 312 12.54 23.32 -12.13
N ASP A 313 13.54 23.36 -13.01
CA ASP A 313 13.55 22.59 -14.24
C ASP A 313 13.99 21.15 -13.98
N ALA A 314 14.91 20.93 -13.03
CA ALA A 314 15.22 19.59 -12.53
C ALA A 314 13.97 18.93 -11.93
N TYR A 315 13.21 19.68 -11.13
CA TYR A 315 11.98 19.19 -10.54
C TYR A 315 10.94 18.80 -11.59
N LYS A 316 10.66 19.65 -12.59
CA LYS A 316 9.72 19.34 -13.67
C LYS A 316 10.09 18.03 -14.39
N LEU A 317 11.37 17.86 -14.73
CA LEU A 317 11.87 16.64 -15.36
C LEU A 317 11.68 15.41 -14.46
N TYR A 318 11.95 15.56 -13.17
CA TYR A 318 11.74 14.49 -12.19
C TYR A 318 10.25 14.07 -12.12
N VAL A 319 9.31 15.01 -12.08
CA VAL A 319 7.87 14.72 -12.07
C VAL A 319 7.44 13.98 -13.34
N GLU A 320 7.87 14.46 -14.52
CA GLU A 320 7.59 13.81 -15.80
C GLU A 320 8.20 12.39 -15.86
N GLY A 321 9.42 12.23 -15.32
CA GLY A 321 10.07 10.93 -15.19
C GLY A 321 9.25 9.97 -14.33
N GLN A 322 8.76 10.41 -13.16
CA GLN A 322 7.94 9.59 -12.26
C GLN A 322 6.63 9.15 -12.92
N TYR A 323 6.00 10.03 -13.71
CA TYR A 323 4.80 9.71 -14.46
C TYR A 323 5.05 8.65 -15.54
N LEU A 324 6.13 8.79 -16.30
CA LEU A 324 6.52 7.81 -17.30
C LEU A 324 6.87 6.46 -16.65
N PHE A 325 7.61 6.49 -15.54
CA PHE A 325 7.95 5.29 -14.78
C PHE A 325 6.69 4.54 -14.30
N SER A 326 5.66 5.26 -13.83
CA SER A 326 4.42 4.63 -13.37
C SER A 326 3.63 3.91 -14.47
N LYS A 327 3.97 4.09 -15.75
CA LYS A 327 3.34 3.34 -16.85
C LYS A 327 3.85 1.91 -16.96
N MET A 328 5.02 1.61 -16.38
CA MET A 328 5.63 0.27 -16.39
C MET A 328 5.77 -0.37 -17.79
N THR A 329 5.88 0.45 -18.84
CA THR A 329 6.22 -0.03 -20.20
C THR A 329 7.69 0.23 -20.47
N HIS A 330 8.34 -0.67 -21.23
CA HIS A 330 9.77 -0.54 -21.55
C HIS A 330 10.15 0.85 -22.08
N LYS A 331 9.46 1.32 -23.13
CA LYS A 331 9.70 2.64 -23.72
C LYS A 331 9.53 3.79 -22.71
N ALA A 332 8.51 3.74 -21.87
CA ALA A 332 8.27 4.79 -20.88
C ALA A 332 9.34 4.78 -19.77
N MET A 333 9.78 3.60 -19.32
CA MET A 333 10.83 3.51 -18.30
C MET A 333 12.18 3.98 -18.82
N ILE A 334 12.57 3.64 -20.05
CA ILE A 334 13.79 4.19 -20.67
C ILE A 334 13.71 5.72 -20.74
N LYS A 335 12.56 6.27 -21.16
CA LYS A 335 12.38 7.72 -21.19
C LYS A 335 12.40 8.36 -19.80
N SER A 336 11.90 7.67 -18.77
CA SER A 336 11.98 8.17 -17.39
C SER A 336 13.43 8.29 -16.91
N ILE A 337 14.30 7.32 -17.25
CA ILE A 337 15.73 7.35 -16.93
C ILE A 337 16.42 8.54 -17.59
N GLU A 338 16.06 8.88 -18.83
CA GLU A 338 16.57 10.08 -19.50
C GLU A 338 16.21 11.35 -18.72
N TYR A 339 14.96 11.49 -18.29
CA TYR A 339 14.52 12.65 -17.53
C TYR A 339 15.14 12.71 -16.13
N PHE A 340 15.26 11.59 -15.42
CA PHE A 340 15.99 11.56 -14.15
C PHE A 340 17.46 11.95 -14.32
N SER A 341 18.10 11.52 -15.40
CA SER A 341 19.49 11.89 -15.69
C SER A 341 19.64 13.38 -16.02
N GLN A 342 18.69 13.97 -16.76
CA GLN A 342 18.67 15.41 -17.02
C GLN A 342 18.39 16.22 -15.75
N ALA A 343 17.50 15.74 -14.87
CA ALA A 343 17.25 16.36 -13.57
C ALA A 343 18.52 16.40 -12.71
N ILE A 344 19.26 15.28 -12.65
CA ILE A 344 20.56 15.19 -11.97
C ILE A 344 21.59 16.15 -12.59
N ALA A 345 21.62 16.30 -13.91
CA ALA A 345 22.54 17.21 -14.58
C ALA A 345 22.25 18.68 -14.27
N LEU A 346 20.99 19.03 -14.03
CA LEU A 346 20.58 20.38 -13.63
C LEU A 346 20.77 20.65 -12.14
N ASP A 347 20.68 19.62 -11.31
CA ASP A 347 20.95 19.69 -9.87
C ASP A 347 21.57 18.37 -9.36
N ALA A 348 22.89 18.37 -9.21
CA ALA A 348 23.64 17.20 -8.76
C ALA A 348 23.38 16.85 -7.28
N ALA A 349 22.74 17.73 -6.50
CA ALA A 349 22.33 17.44 -5.13
C ALA A 349 20.94 16.80 -5.05
N PHE A 350 20.23 16.61 -6.17
CA PHE A 350 18.86 16.12 -6.18
C PHE A 350 18.75 14.61 -5.90
N GLU A 351 18.87 14.22 -4.63
CA GLU A 351 18.91 12.82 -4.17
C GLU A 351 17.79 11.93 -4.73
N ALA A 352 16.56 12.46 -4.74
CA ALA A 352 15.38 11.70 -5.17
C ALA A 352 15.44 11.29 -6.65
N ALA A 353 16.12 12.06 -7.50
CA ALA A 353 16.30 11.73 -8.91
C ALA A 353 17.25 10.53 -9.09
N TYR A 354 18.33 10.44 -8.31
CA TYR A 354 19.23 9.28 -8.31
C TYR A 354 18.50 7.99 -7.88
N LEU A 355 17.70 8.08 -6.81
CA LEU A 355 16.93 6.93 -6.33
C LEU A 355 15.86 6.50 -7.35
N ALA A 356 15.16 7.44 -7.98
CA ALA A 356 14.17 7.13 -9.01
C ALA A 356 14.83 6.48 -10.25
N LYS A 357 16.00 6.98 -10.66
CA LYS A 357 16.81 6.36 -11.72
C LYS A 357 17.21 4.92 -11.37
N SER A 358 17.69 4.68 -10.14
CA SER A 358 18.02 3.34 -9.65
C SER A 358 16.80 2.39 -9.69
N ASN A 359 15.63 2.86 -9.23
CA ASN A 359 14.39 2.09 -9.23
C ASN A 359 13.93 1.75 -10.67
N ALA A 360 14.05 2.70 -11.60
CA ALA A 360 13.69 2.48 -13.00
C ALA A 360 14.58 1.42 -13.66
N TYR A 361 15.89 1.46 -13.44
CA TYR A 361 16.79 0.41 -13.91
C TYR A 361 16.48 -0.95 -13.30
N ARG A 362 16.18 -1.03 -12.01
CA ARG A 362 15.78 -2.30 -11.38
C ARG A 362 14.52 -2.90 -11.99
N ALA A 363 13.50 -2.07 -12.25
CA ALA A 363 12.29 -2.54 -12.92
C ALA A 363 12.58 -3.05 -14.34
N ILE A 364 13.45 -2.36 -15.09
CA ILE A 364 13.88 -2.80 -16.43
C ILE A 364 14.64 -4.12 -16.39
N MET A 365 15.56 -4.29 -15.43
CA MET A 365 16.29 -5.54 -15.21
C MET A 365 15.34 -6.71 -14.95
N THR A 366 14.31 -6.50 -14.13
CA THR A 366 13.37 -7.56 -13.78
C THR A 366 12.43 -7.92 -14.94
N LEU A 367 12.05 -6.94 -15.77
CA LEU A 367 10.93 -7.10 -16.71
C LEU A 367 11.33 -7.19 -18.19
N TYR A 368 12.46 -6.61 -18.61
CA TYR A 368 12.69 -6.33 -20.03
C TYR A 368 14.10 -6.60 -20.54
N GLU A 369 15.14 -6.31 -19.77
CA GLU A 369 16.53 -6.33 -20.23
C GLU A 369 17.42 -7.24 -19.39
N LYS A 370 18.54 -7.65 -19.98
CA LYS A 370 19.49 -8.59 -19.36
C LYS A 370 20.10 -7.95 -18.12
N PRO A 371 20.16 -8.64 -16.97
CA PRO A 371 20.75 -8.08 -15.76
C PRO A 371 22.20 -7.61 -15.92
N LYS A 372 23.03 -8.32 -16.70
CA LYS A 372 24.41 -7.89 -16.96
C LYS A 372 24.53 -6.48 -17.55
N ASP A 373 23.55 -6.05 -18.35
CA ASP A 373 23.56 -4.78 -19.06
C ASP A 373 22.97 -3.66 -18.17
N VAL A 374 22.15 -4.02 -17.18
CA VAL A 374 21.36 -3.08 -16.38
C VAL A 374 21.88 -2.91 -14.94
N LEU A 375 22.34 -3.98 -14.29
CA LEU A 375 22.85 -3.97 -12.91
C LEU A 375 23.96 -2.93 -12.68
N PRO A 376 24.94 -2.74 -13.59
CA PRO A 376 25.95 -1.70 -13.42
C PRO A 376 25.36 -0.30 -13.28
N HIS A 377 24.22 -0.02 -13.94
CA HIS A 377 23.55 1.27 -13.83
C HIS A 377 22.78 1.44 -12.51
N VAL A 378 22.24 0.36 -11.94
CA VAL A 378 21.66 0.36 -10.58
C VAL A 378 22.74 0.69 -9.55
N VAL A 379 23.89 0.01 -9.64
CA VAL A 379 25.05 0.22 -8.77
C VAL A 379 25.58 1.65 -8.91
N THR A 380 25.78 2.11 -10.15
CA THR A 380 26.30 3.47 -10.38
C THR A 380 25.37 4.53 -9.81
N SER A 381 24.05 4.44 -10.06
CA SER A 381 23.07 5.42 -9.56
C SER A 381 23.04 5.49 -8.04
N THR A 382 23.23 4.36 -7.35
CA THR A 382 23.24 4.30 -5.88
C THR A 382 24.58 4.75 -5.27
N VAL A 383 25.69 4.39 -5.90
CA VAL A 383 27.03 4.85 -5.50
C VAL A 383 27.17 6.37 -5.68
N GLU A 384 26.67 6.94 -6.77
CA GLU A 384 26.66 8.39 -6.98
C GLU A 384 25.82 9.11 -5.91
N LEU A 385 24.65 8.58 -5.57
CA LEU A 385 23.85 9.09 -4.45
C LEU A 385 24.60 9.01 -3.11
N LEU A 386 25.33 7.93 -2.85
CA LEU A 386 26.11 7.79 -1.62
C LEU A 386 27.33 8.74 -1.54
N LYS A 387 27.80 9.27 -2.68
CA LYS A 387 28.86 10.30 -2.68
C LYS A 387 28.35 11.63 -2.15
N ILE A 388 27.11 12.00 -2.49
CA ILE A 388 26.48 13.25 -2.04
C ILE A 388 25.78 13.09 -0.68
N SER A 389 25.27 11.88 -0.39
CA SER A 389 24.50 11.59 0.82
C SER A 389 25.02 10.31 1.47
N PRO A 390 26.20 10.36 2.12
CA PRO A 390 26.87 9.19 2.67
C PRO A 390 26.08 8.46 3.74
N ASP A 391 25.01 9.02 4.31
CA ASP A 391 24.16 8.37 5.31
C ASP A 391 22.82 7.87 4.77
N SER A 392 22.61 7.92 3.45
CA SER A 392 21.36 7.44 2.84
C SER A 392 21.18 5.92 3.01
N ALA A 393 20.33 5.53 3.96
CA ALA A 393 20.00 4.13 4.22
C ALA A 393 19.23 3.48 3.06
N ILE A 394 18.40 4.25 2.35
CA ILE A 394 17.65 3.76 1.19
C ILE A 394 18.56 3.50 -0.01
N ALA A 395 19.58 4.35 -0.23
CA ALA A 395 20.59 4.13 -1.26
C ALA A 395 21.39 2.85 -0.98
N ARG A 396 21.82 2.66 0.29
CA ARG A 396 22.47 1.40 0.72
C ARG A 396 21.57 0.19 0.54
N SER A 397 20.29 0.29 0.86
CA SER A 397 19.35 -0.83 0.67
C SER A 397 19.26 -1.26 -0.80
N SER A 398 19.18 -0.29 -1.72
CA SER A 398 19.18 -0.58 -3.15
C SER A 398 20.51 -1.14 -3.64
N LEU A 399 21.63 -0.58 -3.18
CA LEU A 399 22.98 -1.08 -3.51
C LEU A 399 23.20 -2.51 -2.98
N GLY A 400 22.80 -2.78 -1.74
CA GLY A 400 22.92 -4.09 -1.11
C GLY A 400 22.10 -5.15 -1.85
N LEU A 401 20.86 -4.85 -2.25
CA LEU A 401 20.10 -5.77 -3.09
C LEU A 401 20.73 -5.94 -4.49
N ALA A 402 21.28 -4.87 -5.09
CA ALA A 402 22.00 -4.99 -6.35
C ALA A 402 23.22 -5.92 -6.20
N TYR A 403 23.94 -5.84 -5.09
CA TYR A 403 25.06 -6.72 -4.78
C TYR A 403 24.65 -8.18 -4.59
N VAL A 404 23.47 -8.46 -4.01
CA VAL A 404 22.89 -9.81 -4.00
C VAL A 404 22.70 -10.32 -5.43
N HIS A 405 22.09 -9.53 -6.32
CA HIS A 405 21.87 -9.92 -7.72
C HIS A 405 23.17 -10.05 -8.54
N THR A 406 24.24 -9.35 -8.19
CA THR A 406 25.57 -9.51 -8.81
C THR A 406 26.43 -10.61 -8.16
N TRP A 407 25.91 -11.28 -7.13
CA TRP A 407 26.60 -12.32 -6.33
C TRP A 407 27.83 -11.79 -5.58
N LEU A 408 27.81 -10.52 -5.19
CA LEU A 408 28.80 -9.89 -4.32
C LEU A 408 28.36 -10.03 -2.86
N TRP A 409 28.29 -11.27 -2.39
CA TRP A 409 27.63 -11.63 -1.12
C TRP A 409 28.22 -10.94 0.11
N ALA A 410 29.54 -10.83 0.21
CA ALA A 410 30.20 -10.17 1.34
C ALA A 410 29.89 -8.66 1.38
N ASP A 411 29.92 -8.00 0.22
CA ASP A 411 29.59 -6.58 0.09
C ASP A 411 28.10 -6.33 0.33
N ALA A 412 27.23 -7.22 -0.17
CA ALA A 412 25.81 -7.19 0.09
C ALA A 412 25.52 -7.22 1.59
N TRP A 413 26.11 -8.16 2.33
CA TRP A 413 25.95 -8.23 3.78
C TRP A 413 26.36 -6.94 4.47
N LYS A 414 27.55 -6.41 4.15
CA LYS A 414 28.08 -5.20 4.75
C LYS A 414 27.13 -4.01 4.52
N VAL A 415 26.75 -3.77 3.27
CA VAL A 415 25.93 -2.62 2.89
C VAL A 415 24.50 -2.73 3.43
N LEU A 416 23.90 -3.93 3.41
CA LEU A 416 22.56 -4.16 3.98
C LEU A 416 22.57 -3.98 5.51
N THR A 417 23.62 -4.43 6.19
CA THR A 417 23.79 -4.24 7.64
C THR A 417 23.92 -2.76 7.97
N GLU A 418 24.74 -2.00 7.23
CA GLU A 418 24.86 -0.56 7.39
C GLU A 418 23.54 0.19 7.12
N ALA A 419 22.72 -0.29 6.17
CA ALA A 419 21.39 0.25 5.93
C ALA A 419 20.47 0.02 7.14
N LYS A 420 20.43 -1.22 7.64
CA LYS A 420 19.58 -1.64 8.76
C LYS A 420 19.91 -0.93 10.07
N LEU A 421 21.20 -0.71 10.33
CA LEU A 421 21.67 0.04 11.51
C LEU A 421 21.19 1.50 11.50
N ARG A 422 21.03 2.11 10.32
CA ARG A 422 20.55 3.49 10.16
C ARG A 422 19.03 3.57 10.19
N ARG A 423 18.35 2.67 9.48
CA ARG A 423 16.89 2.63 9.38
C ARG A 423 16.39 1.19 9.30
N GLN A 424 15.47 0.84 10.20
CA GLN A 424 14.84 -0.47 10.25
C GLN A 424 13.49 -0.53 9.51
N ASP A 425 13.02 0.59 8.97
CA ASP A 425 11.70 0.73 8.31
C ASP A 425 11.75 0.63 6.78
N ILE A 426 12.83 0.07 6.23
CA ILE A 426 13.04 -0.05 4.79
C ILE A 426 12.81 -1.51 4.36
N MET A 427 11.66 -1.77 3.74
CA MET A 427 11.30 -3.09 3.22
C MET A 427 12.42 -3.68 2.36
N LEU A 428 13.01 -2.84 1.50
CA LEU A 428 14.04 -3.27 0.56
C LEU A 428 15.29 -3.83 1.23
N THR A 429 15.65 -3.36 2.43
CA THR A 429 16.74 -3.92 3.22
C THR A 429 16.43 -5.37 3.60
N GLU A 430 15.22 -5.61 4.11
CA GLU A 430 14.79 -6.93 4.55
C GLU A 430 14.56 -7.88 3.36
N LEU A 431 14.14 -7.36 2.20
CA LEU A 431 14.11 -8.14 0.96
C LEU A 431 15.52 -8.57 0.52
N GLY A 432 16.50 -7.66 0.60
CA GLY A 432 17.91 -7.98 0.35
C GLY A 432 18.42 -9.08 1.27
N PHE A 433 18.12 -9.00 2.57
CA PHE A 433 18.45 -10.06 3.53
C PHE A 433 17.71 -11.36 3.23
N ALA A 434 16.42 -11.33 2.89
CA ALA A 434 15.66 -12.53 2.54
C ALA A 434 16.30 -13.29 1.36
N LEU A 435 16.67 -12.58 0.31
CA LEU A 435 17.33 -13.17 -0.87
C LEU A 435 18.75 -13.66 -0.55
N TYR A 436 19.50 -12.91 0.26
CA TYR A 436 20.81 -13.33 0.76
C TYR A 436 20.70 -14.64 1.55
N PHE A 437 19.81 -14.70 2.55
CA PHE A 437 19.62 -15.89 3.37
C PHE A 437 19.05 -17.07 2.58
N SER A 438 18.18 -16.80 1.60
CA SER A 438 17.67 -17.83 0.69
C SER A 438 18.79 -18.43 -0.15
N ALA A 439 19.75 -17.64 -0.61
CA ALA A 439 20.94 -18.16 -1.32
C ALA A 439 21.80 -19.08 -0.43
N LEU A 440 21.87 -18.79 0.87
CA LEU A 440 22.65 -19.58 1.85
C LEU A 440 21.92 -20.84 2.35
N GLY A 441 20.62 -20.98 2.09
CA GLY A 441 19.81 -22.08 2.61
C GLY A 441 19.24 -21.82 4.01
N GLU A 442 19.28 -20.58 4.50
CA GLU A 442 18.89 -20.21 5.86
C GLU A 442 17.37 -19.97 5.97
N VAL A 443 16.60 -21.05 6.11
CA VAL A 443 15.12 -21.03 6.17
C VAL A 443 14.58 -20.05 7.19
N LYS A 444 15.04 -20.16 8.44
CA LYS A 444 14.52 -19.36 9.55
C LYS A 444 14.75 -17.86 9.33
N LEU A 445 15.96 -17.49 8.90
CA LEU A 445 16.33 -16.09 8.68
C LEU A 445 15.62 -15.50 7.46
N THR A 446 15.42 -16.31 6.42
CA THR A 446 14.63 -15.93 5.24
C THR A 446 13.19 -15.60 5.64
N LYS A 447 12.50 -16.52 6.35
CA LYS A 447 11.12 -16.31 6.82
C LYS A 447 11.01 -15.06 7.70
N GLN A 448 11.95 -14.84 8.61
CA GLN A 448 11.98 -13.64 9.46
C GLN A 448 12.13 -12.34 8.65
N SER A 449 13.01 -12.33 7.66
CA SER A 449 13.25 -11.15 6.82
C SER A 449 12.04 -10.87 5.92
N LEU A 450 11.43 -11.90 5.33
CA LEU A 450 10.18 -11.76 4.55
C LEU A 450 9.03 -11.23 5.40
N ALA A 451 8.82 -11.75 6.61
CA ALA A 451 7.77 -11.27 7.50
C ALA A 451 7.95 -9.78 7.86
N LYS A 452 9.19 -9.34 8.08
CA LYS A 452 9.50 -7.92 8.32
C LYS A 452 9.27 -7.07 7.06
N ALA A 453 9.74 -7.53 5.91
CA ALA A 453 9.52 -6.86 4.64
C ALA A 453 8.01 -6.66 4.37
N ASP A 454 7.21 -7.69 4.62
CA ASP A 454 5.76 -7.68 4.42
C ASP A 454 5.04 -6.74 5.38
N ALA A 455 5.45 -6.71 6.64
CA ALA A 455 4.92 -5.76 7.62
C ALA A 455 5.23 -4.28 7.28
N LEU A 456 6.27 -4.03 6.47
CA LEU A 456 6.70 -2.69 6.04
C LEU A 456 6.02 -2.21 4.75
N ASP A 457 5.81 -3.09 3.77
CA ASP A 457 5.19 -2.73 2.47
C ASP A 457 4.40 -3.93 1.87
N PRO A 458 3.23 -4.30 2.44
CA PRO A 458 2.56 -5.60 2.18
C PRO A 458 1.95 -5.74 0.77
N LEU A 459 1.73 -4.64 0.06
CA LEU A 459 1.24 -4.61 -1.32
C LEU A 459 2.37 -4.28 -2.31
N ASN A 460 3.63 -4.48 -1.92
CA ASN A 460 4.74 -4.31 -2.84
C ASN A 460 4.83 -5.49 -3.82
N GLU A 461 4.77 -5.21 -5.11
CA GLU A 461 4.78 -6.24 -6.16
C GLU A 461 6.10 -7.01 -6.23
N GLU A 462 7.23 -6.33 -6.01
CA GLU A 462 8.56 -6.96 -6.01
C GLU A 462 8.72 -7.92 -4.83
N LEU A 463 8.26 -7.52 -3.64
CA LEU A 463 8.23 -8.41 -2.47
C LEU A 463 7.30 -9.61 -2.68
N ALA A 464 6.10 -9.39 -3.23
CA ALA A 464 5.14 -10.45 -3.47
C ALA A 464 5.73 -11.58 -4.33
N GLU A 465 6.49 -11.21 -5.36
CA GLU A 465 7.17 -12.14 -6.26
C GLU A 465 8.38 -12.81 -5.57
N TRP A 466 9.36 -12.04 -5.11
CA TRP A 466 10.59 -12.61 -4.55
C TRP A 466 10.38 -13.37 -3.24
N GLY A 467 9.35 -13.03 -2.47
CA GLY A 467 8.96 -13.80 -1.27
C GLY A 467 8.48 -15.20 -1.61
N ALA A 468 7.65 -15.34 -2.66
CA ALA A 468 7.18 -16.63 -3.14
C ALA A 468 8.37 -17.49 -3.61
N TRP A 469 9.25 -16.90 -4.43
CA TRP A 469 10.47 -17.57 -4.89
C TRP A 469 11.38 -17.99 -3.73
N SER A 470 11.64 -17.10 -2.77
CA SER A 470 12.54 -17.40 -1.64
C SER A 470 12.06 -18.59 -0.80
N LEU A 471 10.75 -18.68 -0.53
CA LEU A 471 10.16 -19.80 0.21
C LEU A 471 10.20 -21.10 -0.61
N MET A 472 9.75 -21.02 -1.86
CA MET A 472 9.68 -22.16 -2.77
C MET A 472 11.06 -22.78 -3.02
N MET A 473 12.08 -21.94 -3.22
CA MET A 473 13.46 -22.37 -3.48
C MET A 473 14.13 -22.99 -2.26
N LEU A 474 13.59 -22.78 -1.05
CA LEU A 474 14.06 -23.42 0.17
C LEU A 474 13.31 -24.72 0.49
N GLY A 475 12.38 -25.15 -0.37
CA GLY A 475 11.54 -26.32 -0.14
C GLY A 475 10.35 -26.08 0.79
N GLU A 476 10.12 -24.83 1.21
CA GLU A 476 8.99 -24.42 2.05
C GLU A 476 7.74 -24.22 1.19
N LEU A 477 7.29 -25.30 0.53
CA LEU A 477 6.27 -25.25 -0.51
C LEU A 477 4.88 -24.88 0.02
N GLU A 478 4.51 -25.36 1.21
CA GLU A 478 3.23 -25.03 1.82
C GLU A 478 3.15 -23.52 2.13
N GLU A 479 4.21 -22.96 2.72
CA GLU A 479 4.31 -21.53 2.96
C GLU A 479 4.36 -20.72 1.68
N ALA A 480 5.05 -21.20 0.64
CA ALA A 480 5.08 -20.53 -0.67
C ALA A 480 3.68 -20.48 -1.31
N ILE A 481 2.92 -21.58 -1.23
CA ILE A 481 1.54 -21.66 -1.72
C ILE A 481 0.62 -20.71 -0.94
N ASN A 482 0.73 -20.70 0.39
CA ASN A 482 -0.06 -19.80 1.24
C ASN A 482 0.25 -18.32 0.97
N TRP A 483 1.55 -18.00 0.84
CA TRP A 483 2.01 -16.68 0.45
C TRP A 483 1.43 -16.27 -0.91
N GLY A 484 1.55 -17.12 -1.94
CA GLY A 484 1.06 -16.80 -3.27
C GLY A 484 -0.47 -16.66 -3.33
N GLU A 485 -1.23 -17.45 -2.57
CA GLU A 485 -2.68 -17.27 -2.43
C GLU A 485 -3.06 -15.91 -1.84
N GLU A 486 -2.38 -15.49 -0.77
CA GLU A 486 -2.57 -14.17 -0.18
C GLU A 486 -2.23 -13.07 -1.19
N LYS A 487 -1.05 -13.13 -1.81
CA LYS A 487 -0.60 -12.09 -2.76
C LYS A 487 -1.48 -12.04 -4.02
N MET A 488 -2.04 -13.16 -4.48
CA MET A 488 -3.04 -13.13 -5.56
C MET A 488 -4.33 -12.40 -5.18
N LYS A 489 -4.80 -12.51 -3.93
CA LYS A 489 -5.98 -11.78 -3.42
C LYS A 489 -5.69 -10.27 -3.34
N LEU A 490 -4.47 -9.91 -2.92
CA LEU A 490 -4.03 -8.52 -2.85
C LEU A 490 -3.83 -7.91 -4.26
N HIS A 491 -3.36 -8.71 -5.22
CA HIS A 491 -3.03 -8.31 -6.58
C HIS A 491 -3.82 -9.06 -7.66
N PRO A 492 -5.17 -8.94 -7.70
CA PRO A 492 -6.01 -9.76 -8.57
C PRO A 492 -5.74 -9.57 -10.06
N ASN A 493 -5.25 -8.40 -10.46
CA ASN A 493 -5.00 -8.03 -11.86
C ASN A 493 -3.53 -8.13 -12.26
N LYS A 494 -2.64 -8.62 -11.40
CA LYS A 494 -1.21 -8.77 -11.70
C LYS A 494 -0.86 -10.19 -12.16
N PRO A 495 0.09 -10.34 -13.10
CA PRO A 495 0.52 -11.65 -13.58
C PRO A 495 1.49 -12.35 -12.60
N SER A 496 2.46 -11.64 -12.02
CA SER A 496 3.56 -12.26 -11.25
C SER A 496 3.12 -13.19 -10.11
N PRO A 497 2.15 -12.82 -9.24
CA PRO A 497 1.72 -13.73 -8.17
C PRO A 497 1.08 -15.02 -8.68
N LYS A 498 0.38 -14.97 -9.83
CA LYS A 498 -0.22 -16.17 -10.45
C LYS A 498 0.84 -17.08 -11.06
N LEU A 499 1.84 -16.48 -11.69
CA LEU A 499 2.94 -17.24 -12.30
C LEU A 499 3.79 -17.92 -11.23
N SER A 500 4.15 -17.21 -10.15
CA SER A 500 4.90 -17.78 -9.03
C SER A 500 4.12 -18.90 -8.34
N GLN A 501 2.81 -18.72 -8.14
CA GLN A 501 1.94 -19.77 -7.59
C GLN A 501 1.84 -20.98 -8.52
N ALA A 502 1.79 -20.78 -9.84
CA ALA A 502 1.79 -21.89 -10.79
C ALA A 502 3.07 -22.73 -10.64
N VAL A 503 4.22 -22.06 -10.51
CA VAL A 503 5.49 -22.75 -10.27
C VAL A 503 5.44 -23.59 -8.99
N ALA A 504 4.97 -23.01 -7.88
CA ALA A 504 4.81 -23.75 -6.62
C ALA A 504 3.87 -24.96 -6.76
N LEU A 505 2.77 -24.81 -7.51
CA LEU A 505 1.81 -25.88 -7.75
C LEU A 505 2.41 -27.05 -8.53
N TYR A 506 3.18 -26.81 -9.61
CA TYR A 506 3.78 -27.93 -10.33
C TYR A 506 4.89 -28.61 -9.52
N ILE A 507 5.66 -27.86 -8.71
CA ILE A 507 6.66 -28.49 -7.83
C ILE A 507 5.97 -29.39 -6.80
N ASN A 508 4.78 -28.99 -6.34
CA ASN A 508 3.92 -29.78 -5.46
C ASN A 508 3.13 -30.90 -6.20
N GLY A 509 3.38 -31.14 -7.50
CA GLY A 509 2.71 -32.18 -8.29
C GLY A 509 1.30 -31.81 -8.80
N ASN A 510 0.81 -30.60 -8.54
CA ASN A 510 -0.52 -30.12 -8.95
C ASN A 510 -0.50 -29.53 -10.38
N TYR A 511 -0.10 -30.33 -11.36
CA TYR A 511 0.17 -29.88 -12.75
C TYR A 511 -1.02 -29.20 -13.43
N GLN A 512 -2.24 -29.75 -13.30
CA GLN A 512 -3.43 -29.19 -13.94
C GLN A 512 -3.75 -27.78 -13.43
N GLN A 513 -3.69 -27.57 -12.11
CA GLN A 513 -3.92 -26.26 -11.52
C GLN A 513 -2.80 -25.27 -11.89
N SER A 514 -1.55 -25.74 -11.95
CA SER A 514 -0.42 -24.95 -12.44
C SER A 514 -0.69 -24.40 -13.83
N ILE A 515 -1.07 -25.26 -14.79
CA ILE A 515 -1.33 -24.86 -16.19
C ILE A 515 -2.47 -23.84 -16.26
N ILE A 516 -3.58 -24.06 -15.56
CA ILE A 516 -4.73 -23.13 -15.53
C ILE A 516 -4.29 -21.76 -15.02
N LEU A 517 -3.48 -21.72 -13.97
CA LEU A 517 -3.05 -20.48 -13.35
C LEU A 517 -1.99 -19.76 -14.19
N ALA A 518 -1.04 -20.49 -14.76
CA ALA A 518 -0.04 -19.98 -15.69
C ALA A 518 -0.69 -19.39 -16.95
N GLN A 519 -1.72 -20.03 -17.51
CA GLN A 519 -2.50 -19.50 -18.64
C GLN A 519 -3.16 -18.15 -18.30
N LYS A 520 -3.70 -17.99 -17.08
CA LYS A 520 -4.22 -16.69 -16.62
C LYS A 520 -3.11 -15.64 -16.53
N GLY A 521 -1.92 -16.02 -16.03
CA GLY A 521 -0.74 -15.16 -16.00
C GLY A 521 -0.28 -14.71 -17.40
N VAL A 522 -0.23 -15.62 -18.36
CA VAL A 522 0.05 -15.33 -19.78
C VAL A 522 -0.97 -14.34 -20.35
N LYS A 523 -2.27 -14.53 -20.07
CA LYS A 523 -3.30 -13.59 -20.52
C LYS A 523 -3.13 -12.19 -19.91
N LEU A 524 -2.90 -12.10 -18.60
CA LEU A 524 -2.77 -10.81 -17.89
C LEU A 524 -1.50 -10.04 -18.28
N SER A 525 -0.42 -10.74 -18.60
CA SER A 525 0.83 -10.11 -19.03
C SER A 525 0.86 -9.78 -20.53
N ASN A 526 -0.24 -10.02 -21.25
CA ASN A 526 -0.30 -9.94 -22.71
C ASN A 526 0.81 -10.76 -23.38
N ARG A 527 0.95 -12.02 -22.94
CA ARG A 527 1.92 -13.01 -23.45
C ARG A 527 3.37 -12.54 -23.33
N SER A 528 3.74 -11.95 -22.20
CA SER A 528 5.15 -11.61 -21.94
C SER A 528 6.05 -12.86 -22.03
N PRO A 529 7.30 -12.74 -22.50
CA PRO A 529 8.16 -13.91 -22.69
C PRO A 529 8.37 -14.72 -21.41
N LEU A 530 8.57 -14.06 -20.27
CA LEU A 530 8.71 -14.71 -18.98
C LEU A 530 7.47 -15.54 -18.59
N SER A 531 6.26 -15.01 -18.85
CA SER A 531 5.02 -15.76 -18.59
C SER A 531 4.88 -17.00 -19.47
N LEU A 532 5.35 -16.93 -20.72
CA LEU A 532 5.36 -18.08 -21.63
C LEU A 532 6.34 -19.15 -21.15
N VAL A 533 7.51 -18.76 -20.64
CA VAL A 533 8.48 -19.69 -20.02
C VAL A 533 7.87 -20.40 -18.81
N PHE A 534 7.20 -19.71 -17.90
CA PHE A 534 6.57 -20.38 -16.75
C PHE A 534 5.39 -21.30 -17.14
N LEU A 535 4.65 -20.95 -18.19
CA LEU A 535 3.66 -21.87 -18.76
C LEU A 535 4.34 -23.09 -19.43
N ALA A 536 5.47 -22.89 -20.10
CA ALA A 536 6.27 -23.97 -20.67
C ALA A 536 6.78 -24.93 -19.58
N GLN A 537 7.27 -24.41 -18.45
CA GLN A 537 7.63 -25.23 -17.29
C GLN A 537 6.43 -26.05 -16.77
N SER A 538 5.23 -25.45 -16.72
CA SER A 538 4.03 -26.17 -16.28
C SER A 538 3.68 -27.35 -17.22
N PHE A 539 3.89 -27.19 -18.52
CA PHE A 539 3.67 -28.26 -19.50
C PHE A 539 4.78 -29.32 -19.47
N ALA A 540 6.04 -28.92 -19.37
CA ALA A 540 7.17 -29.85 -19.26
C ALA A 540 7.09 -30.69 -17.98
N ALA A 541 6.71 -30.09 -16.83
CA ALA A 541 6.45 -30.84 -15.59
C ALA A 541 5.33 -31.88 -15.72
N MET A 542 4.39 -31.69 -16.65
CA MET A 542 3.32 -32.66 -16.97
C MET A 542 3.75 -33.70 -18.02
N GLY A 543 4.96 -33.58 -18.59
CA GLY A 543 5.46 -34.44 -19.67
C GLY A 543 4.99 -34.04 -21.07
N ASP A 544 4.43 -32.83 -21.25
CA ASP A 544 4.01 -32.33 -22.56
C ASP A 544 5.12 -31.52 -23.23
N GLU A 545 6.08 -32.25 -23.80
CA GLU A 545 7.23 -31.69 -24.49
C GLU A 545 6.83 -30.77 -25.65
N GLN A 546 5.86 -31.19 -26.47
CA GLN A 546 5.46 -30.45 -27.67
C GLN A 546 4.97 -29.03 -27.33
N ARG A 547 4.08 -28.89 -26.33
CA ARG A 547 3.58 -27.58 -25.93
C ARG A 547 4.64 -26.76 -25.19
N ALA A 548 5.46 -27.40 -24.37
CA ALA A 548 6.54 -26.71 -23.66
C ALA A 548 7.53 -26.05 -24.64
N LEU A 549 8.04 -26.80 -25.62
CA LEU A 549 9.00 -26.30 -26.62
C LEU A 549 8.37 -25.28 -27.58
N SER A 550 7.09 -25.42 -27.91
CA SER A 550 6.36 -24.42 -28.71
C SER A 550 6.30 -23.06 -28.00
N LEU A 551 6.03 -23.05 -26.70
CA LEU A 551 5.98 -21.82 -25.90
C LEU A 551 7.37 -21.18 -25.71
N LEU A 552 8.41 -21.98 -25.51
CA LEU A 552 9.79 -21.47 -25.49
C LEU A 552 10.17 -20.83 -26.83
N THR A 553 9.78 -21.45 -27.94
CA THR A 553 10.03 -20.89 -29.28
C THR A 553 9.35 -19.53 -29.43
N GLU A 554 8.09 -19.41 -29.00
CA GLU A 554 7.37 -18.13 -29.00
C GLU A 554 8.05 -17.08 -28.12
N ALA A 555 8.46 -17.46 -26.90
CA ALA A 555 9.16 -16.55 -25.99
C ALA A 555 10.46 -16.02 -26.61
N ASN A 556 11.24 -16.89 -27.24
CA ASN A 556 12.53 -16.57 -27.87
C ASN A 556 12.39 -15.77 -29.19
N GLN A 557 11.21 -15.77 -29.82
CA GLN A 557 10.92 -14.90 -30.96
C GLN A 557 10.70 -13.43 -30.55
N SER A 558 10.47 -13.17 -29.26
CA SER A 558 10.35 -11.81 -28.77
C SER A 558 11.70 -11.08 -28.82
N LYS A 559 11.66 -9.74 -28.93
CA LYS A 559 12.86 -8.90 -28.81
C LYS A 559 13.27 -8.61 -27.36
N ALA A 560 12.50 -9.08 -26.38
CA ALA A 560 12.76 -8.84 -24.95
C ALA A 560 13.60 -9.97 -24.34
N TYR A 561 14.23 -9.67 -23.21
CA TYR A 561 15.00 -10.64 -22.45
C TYR A 561 14.15 -11.85 -22.03
N VAL A 562 14.68 -13.04 -22.29
CA VAL A 562 14.17 -14.32 -21.79
C VAL A 562 15.21 -14.88 -20.83
N CYS A 563 14.82 -15.20 -19.59
CA CYS A 563 15.75 -15.69 -18.58
C CYS A 563 16.27 -17.09 -18.94
N PRO A 564 17.57 -17.27 -19.25
CA PRO A 564 18.11 -18.59 -19.62
C PRO A 564 17.98 -19.61 -18.50
N TYR A 565 18.09 -19.17 -17.24
CA TYR A 565 17.89 -20.03 -16.08
C TYR A 565 16.49 -20.66 -16.07
N GLU A 566 15.44 -19.85 -16.22
CA GLU A 566 14.07 -20.36 -16.22
C GLU A 566 13.75 -21.19 -17.48
N SER A 567 14.40 -20.90 -18.61
CA SER A 567 14.33 -21.77 -19.79
C SER A 567 15.03 -23.11 -19.54
N ALA A 568 16.16 -23.13 -18.83
CA ALA A 568 16.88 -24.36 -18.49
C ALA A 568 16.02 -25.31 -17.66
N ILE A 569 15.19 -24.78 -16.75
CA ILE A 569 14.25 -25.58 -15.95
C ILE A 569 13.30 -26.41 -16.83
N VAL A 570 12.88 -25.90 -17.99
CA VAL A 570 12.06 -26.66 -18.94
C VAL A 570 12.84 -27.88 -19.46
N TYR A 571 14.09 -27.68 -19.88
CA TYR A 571 14.93 -28.76 -20.39
C TYR A 571 15.35 -29.77 -19.33
N ILE A 572 15.47 -29.34 -18.06
CA ILE A 572 15.70 -30.25 -16.92
C ILE A 572 14.53 -31.20 -16.76
N GLN A 573 13.29 -30.69 -16.82
CA GLN A 573 12.07 -31.49 -16.71
C GLN A 573 11.88 -32.46 -17.87
N LEU A 574 12.46 -32.15 -19.03
CA LEU A 574 12.48 -32.99 -20.23
C LEU A 574 13.71 -33.90 -20.30
N GLU A 575 14.54 -33.95 -19.26
CA GLU A 575 15.77 -34.76 -19.18
C GLU A 575 16.82 -34.44 -20.27
N GLN A 576 16.77 -33.23 -20.84
CA GLN A 576 17.71 -32.76 -21.87
C GLN A 576 18.90 -32.02 -21.24
N LEU A 577 19.85 -32.80 -20.69
CA LEU A 577 20.94 -32.28 -19.86
C LEU A 577 21.92 -31.36 -20.61
N ASP A 578 22.25 -31.63 -21.86
CA ASP A 578 23.22 -30.78 -22.59
C ASP A 578 22.67 -29.38 -22.82
N LYS A 579 21.39 -29.29 -23.23
CA LYS A 579 20.72 -28.00 -23.40
C LYS A 579 20.51 -27.28 -22.07
N THR A 580 20.24 -28.03 -21.01
CA THR A 580 20.18 -27.50 -19.65
C THR A 580 21.47 -26.76 -19.29
N PHE A 581 22.63 -27.40 -19.41
CA PHE A 581 23.89 -26.80 -18.99
C PHE A 581 24.36 -25.69 -19.93
N GLU A 582 24.03 -25.74 -21.22
CA GLU A 582 24.22 -24.61 -22.15
C GLU A 582 23.49 -23.36 -21.62
N LEU A 583 22.22 -23.49 -21.27
CA LEU A 583 21.40 -22.37 -20.78
C LEU A 583 21.78 -21.92 -19.36
N LEU A 584 22.19 -22.82 -18.47
CA LEU A 584 22.69 -22.44 -17.15
C LEU A 584 24.02 -21.67 -17.25
N GLN A 585 24.88 -22.04 -18.21
CA GLN A 585 26.11 -21.29 -18.50
C GLN A 585 25.78 -19.89 -19.07
N GLU A 586 24.82 -19.80 -20.00
CA GLU A 586 24.33 -18.51 -20.50
C GLU A 586 23.71 -17.65 -19.38
N ALA A 587 22.98 -18.26 -18.43
CA ALA A 587 22.43 -17.56 -17.27
C ALA A 587 23.53 -16.90 -16.43
N VAL A 588 24.67 -17.59 -16.26
CA VAL A 588 25.84 -17.04 -15.55
C VAL A 588 26.40 -15.84 -16.32
N GLU A 589 26.54 -15.96 -17.65
CA GLU A 589 27.02 -14.88 -18.51
C GLU A 589 26.09 -13.66 -18.48
N TYR A 590 24.77 -13.88 -18.45
CA TYR A 590 23.76 -12.83 -18.39
C TYR A 590 23.53 -12.26 -17.00
N ARG A 591 24.20 -12.82 -15.98
CA ARG A 591 23.97 -12.47 -14.56
C ARG A 591 22.49 -12.62 -14.19
N SER A 592 21.82 -13.66 -14.69
CA SER A 592 20.40 -13.87 -14.42
C SER A 592 20.11 -13.82 -12.92
N ASN A 593 19.20 -12.92 -12.53
CA ASN A 593 18.78 -12.70 -11.15
C ASN A 593 18.32 -13.98 -10.43
N CYS A 594 17.71 -14.92 -11.16
CA CYS A 594 17.28 -16.23 -10.63
C CYS A 594 18.43 -17.08 -10.07
N LEU A 595 19.69 -16.83 -10.47
CA LEU A 595 20.85 -17.59 -9.97
C LEU A 595 21.13 -17.37 -8.48
N VAL A 596 20.50 -16.38 -7.84
CA VAL A 596 20.46 -16.27 -6.37
C VAL A 596 19.98 -17.57 -5.70
N PHE A 597 19.16 -18.37 -6.40
CA PHE A 597 18.56 -19.58 -5.85
C PHE A 597 19.21 -20.90 -6.28
N ILE A 598 20.19 -20.89 -7.20
CA ILE A 598 20.71 -22.09 -7.88
C ILE A 598 21.12 -23.22 -6.92
N ARG A 599 21.63 -22.87 -5.74
CA ARG A 599 22.05 -23.82 -4.71
C ARG A 599 20.88 -24.61 -4.12
N ASN A 600 19.77 -23.92 -3.84
CA ASN A 600 18.67 -24.45 -3.05
C ASN A 600 17.47 -24.88 -3.90
N ASP A 601 17.39 -24.39 -5.15
CA ASP A 601 16.29 -24.68 -6.07
C ASP A 601 15.99 -26.19 -6.14
N PRO A 602 14.79 -26.64 -5.70
CA PRO A 602 14.43 -28.05 -5.71
C PRO A 602 14.29 -28.61 -7.13
N ARG A 603 14.06 -27.75 -8.14
CA ARG A 603 13.90 -28.16 -9.53
C ARG A 603 15.22 -28.62 -10.15
N LEU A 604 16.35 -28.32 -9.53
CA LEU A 604 17.69 -28.74 -9.96
C LEU A 604 18.13 -30.08 -9.33
N ALA A 605 17.28 -30.77 -8.57
CA ALA A 605 17.65 -31.98 -7.84
C ALA A 605 18.35 -33.05 -8.69
N SER A 606 17.89 -33.26 -9.93
CA SER A 606 18.44 -34.28 -10.86
C SER A 606 19.86 -33.96 -11.35
N VAL A 607 20.31 -32.71 -11.26
CA VAL A 607 21.61 -32.27 -11.78
C VAL A 607 22.62 -31.92 -10.69
N ARG A 608 22.26 -32.02 -9.40
CA ARG A 608 23.13 -31.62 -8.27
C ARG A 608 24.43 -32.40 -8.17
N SER A 609 24.45 -33.65 -8.62
CA SER A 609 25.64 -34.51 -8.63
C SER A 609 26.53 -34.33 -9.87
N ASP A 610 26.09 -33.57 -10.87
CA ASP A 610 26.88 -33.30 -12.08
C ASP A 610 28.00 -32.30 -11.78
N SER A 611 29.23 -32.61 -12.21
CA SER A 611 30.39 -31.73 -12.04
C SER A 611 30.21 -30.32 -12.63
N ARG A 612 29.41 -30.18 -13.69
CA ARG A 612 29.08 -28.89 -14.31
C ARG A 612 28.24 -28.03 -13.36
N TYR A 613 27.35 -28.62 -12.57
CA TYR A 613 26.56 -27.90 -11.57
C TYR A 613 27.44 -27.35 -10.44
N LEU A 614 28.38 -28.15 -9.93
CA LEU A 614 29.33 -27.70 -8.92
C LEU A 614 30.18 -26.52 -9.42
N THR A 615 30.62 -26.58 -10.69
CA THR A 615 31.34 -25.47 -11.33
C THR A 615 30.50 -24.20 -11.41
N LEU A 616 29.19 -24.31 -11.67
CA LEU A 616 28.28 -23.16 -11.66
C LEU A 616 28.15 -22.56 -10.25
N LEU A 617 28.06 -23.38 -9.20
CA LEU A 617 28.02 -22.91 -7.81
C LEU A 617 29.29 -22.11 -7.44
N ASP A 618 30.45 -22.56 -7.88
CA ASP A 618 31.70 -21.83 -7.67
C ASP A 618 31.69 -20.47 -8.40
N LYS A 619 31.22 -20.42 -9.65
CA LYS A 619 31.13 -19.17 -10.43
C LYS A 619 30.23 -18.12 -9.79
N VAL A 620 29.18 -18.54 -9.09
CA VAL A 620 28.25 -17.62 -8.39
C VAL A 620 28.59 -17.46 -6.90
N GLY A 621 29.68 -18.06 -6.41
CA GLY A 621 30.11 -17.93 -5.02
C GLY A 621 29.19 -18.61 -4.01
N LEU A 622 28.49 -19.69 -4.39
CA LEU A 622 27.53 -20.44 -3.56
C LEU A 622 27.94 -21.90 -3.34
N SER A 623 29.20 -22.27 -3.55
CA SER A 623 29.69 -23.61 -3.22
C SER A 623 29.77 -23.86 -1.70
N ASP A 624 29.76 -25.13 -1.31
CA ASP A 624 29.73 -25.57 0.09
C ASP A 624 30.84 -24.99 0.96
N ILE A 625 32.00 -24.73 0.34
CA ILE A 625 33.17 -24.18 1.01
C ILE A 625 32.97 -22.68 1.25
N VAL A 626 32.53 -21.95 0.22
CA VAL A 626 32.44 -20.50 0.25
C VAL A 626 31.33 -20.04 1.20
N ILE A 627 30.16 -20.70 1.19
CA ILE A 627 29.00 -20.26 1.99
C ILE A 627 29.19 -20.38 3.51
N LYS A 628 30.16 -21.18 3.96
CA LYS A 628 30.49 -21.30 5.39
C LYS A 628 31.13 -20.02 5.94
N ASN A 629 31.76 -19.22 5.08
CA ASN A 629 32.42 -17.98 5.46
C ASN A 629 31.49 -16.77 5.46
N TYR A 630 30.26 -16.94 4.96
CA TYR A 630 29.29 -15.85 4.89
C TYR A 630 28.58 -15.62 6.25
N PRO A 631 28.48 -14.36 6.69
CA PRO A 631 27.85 -14.02 7.97
C PRO A 631 26.33 -14.28 7.99
N ARG A 632 25.79 -14.52 9.19
CA ARG A 632 24.38 -14.90 9.42
C ARG A 632 23.69 -14.14 10.56
N GLY A 633 24.45 -13.37 11.35
CA GLY A 633 23.97 -12.66 12.53
C GLY A 633 24.95 -11.58 12.96
#